data_AF-A0A842QF27-F1
#
_entry.id   AF-A0A842QF27-F1
#
_cell.length_a   1.000
_cell.length_b   1.000
_cell.length_c   1.000
_cell.angle_alpha   90.00
_cell.angle_beta   90.00
_cell.angle_gamma   90.00
#
_symmetry.space_group_name_H-M   'P 1'
#
loop_
_entity.id
_entity.type
_entity.pdbx_description
1 polymer ?
#
loop_
_entity_poly.entity_id
_entity_poly.type
_entity_poly.pdbx_seq_one_letter_code
_entity_poly.pdbx_strand_id
1 'polypeptide(L)'
;MPQREIHIHCHLCGYSNKVALDAAIAPNMSQHDLVCERCGDMTHILVTICPKCEQGLHYFVTDLDFKSELFGLAKTYVNILDAVKNDIEEIVDEFQVSLPQRWKVSMRCACGNEYEAEIRLPQL
;
A
#
# COMPACT_ATOMS: atom_id res chain seq x y z
N MET A 1 -8.52 -17.47 -5.26
CA MET A 1 -7.49 -17.09 -4.27
C MET A 1 -7.91 -17.71 -2.94
N PRO A 2 -7.00 -18.21 -2.10
CA PRO A 2 -7.39 -18.77 -0.81
C PRO A 2 -7.94 -17.67 0.10
N GLN A 3 -9.12 -17.93 0.67
CA GLN A 3 -9.78 -17.04 1.62
C GLN A 3 -9.30 -17.36 3.04
N ARG A 4 -8.97 -16.33 3.81
CA ARG A 4 -8.53 -16.46 5.22
C ARG A 4 -9.38 -15.56 6.11
N GLU A 5 -9.85 -16.13 7.20
CA GLU A 5 -10.57 -15.39 8.23
C GLU A 5 -9.58 -14.85 9.25
N ILE A 6 -9.65 -13.55 9.53
CA ILE A 6 -8.80 -12.90 10.53
C ILE A 6 -9.61 -11.96 11.42
N HIS A 7 -9.07 -11.72 12.61
CA HIS A 7 -9.56 -10.74 13.55
C HIS A 7 -8.67 -9.49 13.47
N ILE A 8 -9.25 -8.35 13.13
CA ILE A 8 -8.55 -7.06 13.08
C ILE A 8 -9.23 -6.10 14.05
N HIS A 9 -8.43 -5.45 14.88
CA HIS A 9 -8.91 -4.40 15.77
C HIS A 9 -8.90 -3.06 15.05
N CYS A 10 -10.03 -2.36 15.08
CA CYS A 10 -10.12 -0.98 14.60
C CYS A 10 -9.16 -0.09 15.40
N HIS A 11 -8.29 0.63 14.70
CA HIS A 11 -7.29 1.49 15.32
C HIS A 11 -7.91 2.66 16.11
N LEU A 12 -9.11 3.12 15.70
CA LEU A 12 -9.81 4.24 16.32
C LEU A 12 -10.61 3.83 17.56
N CYS A 13 -11.47 2.82 17.46
CA CYS A 13 -12.40 2.44 18.54
C CYS A 13 -12.06 1.13 19.26
N GLY A 14 -11.02 0.42 18.82
CA GLY A 14 -10.58 -0.87 19.40
C GLY A 14 -11.47 -2.07 19.11
N TYR A 15 -12.61 -1.88 18.41
CA TYR A 15 -13.55 -2.96 18.11
C TYR A 15 -12.90 -4.04 17.24
N SER A 16 -13.11 -5.31 17.60
CA SER A 16 -12.60 -6.44 16.83
C SER A 16 -13.55 -6.78 15.71
N ASN A 17 -13.13 -6.54 14.47
CA ASN A 17 -13.86 -6.95 13.28
C ASN A 17 -13.37 -8.33 12.86
N LYS A 18 -14.32 -9.19 12.49
CA LYS A 18 -14.05 -10.50 11.94
C LYS A 18 -14.23 -10.43 10.43
N VAL A 19 -13.14 -10.60 9.68
CA VAL A 19 -13.11 -10.34 8.24
C VAL A 19 -12.57 -11.54 7.49
N ALA A 20 -13.15 -11.83 6.33
CA ALA A 20 -12.69 -12.88 5.43
C ALA A 20 -12.01 -12.24 4.22
N LEU A 21 -10.72 -12.53 4.03
CA LEU A 21 -9.87 -11.88 3.04
C LEU A 21 -9.36 -12.86 2.00
N ASP A 22 -9.47 -12.48 0.74
CA ASP A 22 -8.82 -13.19 -0.36
C ASP A 22 -7.39 -12.72 -0.53
N ALA A 23 -6.42 -13.59 -0.26
CA ALA A 23 -5.02 -13.20 -0.33
C ALA A 23 -4.29 -13.83 -1.53
N ALA A 24 -3.52 -12.99 -2.22
CA ALA A 24 -2.65 -13.41 -3.31
C ALA A 24 -1.44 -14.16 -2.75
N ILE A 25 -0.90 -15.10 -3.53
CA ILE A 25 0.39 -15.70 -3.21
C ILE A 25 1.49 -14.73 -3.65
N ALA A 26 2.51 -14.55 -2.81
CA ALA A 26 3.65 -13.70 -3.14
C ALA A 26 4.32 -14.17 -4.44
N PRO A 27 4.83 -13.25 -5.29
CA PRO A 27 5.13 -11.86 -4.99
C PRO A 27 3.94 -10.91 -5.09
N ASN A 28 2.75 -11.37 -5.45
CA ASN A 28 1.59 -10.51 -5.59
C ASN A 28 0.96 -10.19 -4.22
N MET A 29 0.29 -9.04 -4.14
CA MET A 29 -0.52 -8.62 -3.00
C MET A 29 -1.96 -8.35 -3.45
N SER A 30 -2.94 -8.70 -2.62
CA SER A 30 -4.33 -8.27 -2.76
C SER A 30 -4.58 -7.03 -1.91
N GLN A 31 -5.36 -6.07 -2.42
CA GLN A 31 -5.82 -4.92 -1.66
C GLN A 31 -7.26 -5.15 -1.17
N HIS A 32 -7.53 -4.77 0.08
CA HIS A 32 -8.87 -4.82 0.67
C HIS A 32 -9.16 -3.56 1.47
N ASP A 33 -10.43 -3.19 1.49
CA ASP A 33 -10.95 -2.09 2.30
C ASP A 33 -11.77 -2.70 3.46
N LEU A 34 -11.36 -2.41 4.68
CA LEU A 34 -12.01 -2.89 5.88
C LEU A 34 -12.78 -1.76 6.54
N VAL A 35 -14.10 -1.88 6.61
CA VAL A 35 -14.95 -0.93 7.32
C VAL A 35 -15.25 -1.47 8.71
N CYS A 36 -14.96 -0.67 9.74
CA CYS A 36 -15.30 -1.04 11.11
C CYS A 36 -16.82 -1.01 11.30
N GLU A 37 -17.39 -2.15 11.72
CA GLU A 37 -18.83 -2.28 11.96
C GLU A 37 -19.37 -1.34 13.05
N ARG A 38 -18.49 -0.85 13.93
CA ARG A 38 -18.87 -0.01 15.07
C ARG A 38 -18.82 1.49 14.78
N CYS A 39 -17.71 2.00 14.25
CA CYS A 39 -17.53 3.43 14.04
C CYS A 39 -17.54 3.85 12.56
N GLY A 40 -17.63 2.90 11.62
CA GLY A 40 -17.65 3.16 10.18
C GLY A 40 -16.30 3.59 9.60
N ASP A 41 -15.24 3.62 10.42
CA ASP A 41 -13.88 3.93 9.99
C ASP A 41 -13.38 2.91 8.97
N MET A 42 -12.70 3.38 7.93
CA MET A 42 -12.20 2.54 6.84
C MET A 42 -10.68 2.38 6.98
N THR A 43 -10.20 1.16 6.86
CA THR A 43 -8.77 0.83 6.87
C THR A 43 -8.41 0.07 5.61
N HIS A 44 -7.48 0.60 4.83
CA HIS A 44 -6.94 -0.08 3.66
C HIS A 44 -5.86 -1.06 4.09
N ILE A 45 -5.88 -2.28 3.54
CA ILE A 45 -4.86 -3.29 3.82
C ILE A 45 -4.36 -3.95 2.54
N LEU A 46 -3.08 -4.31 2.55
CA LEU A 46 -2.48 -5.20 1.56
C LEU A 46 -2.21 -6.55 2.20
N VAL A 47 -2.59 -7.63 1.53
CA VAL A 47 -2.41 -8.99 2.03
C VAL A 47 -1.72 -9.90 1.02
N THR A 48 -0.86 -10.78 1.54
CA THR A 48 -0.17 -11.78 0.73
C THR A 48 0.10 -13.05 1.54
N ILE A 49 0.30 -14.14 0.84
CA ILE A 49 0.57 -15.45 1.41
C ILE A 49 1.97 -15.92 1.01
N CYS A 50 2.67 -16.52 1.97
CA CYS A 50 3.96 -17.19 1.73
C CYS A 50 3.86 -18.20 0.56
N PRO A 51 4.73 -18.09 -0.46
CA PRO A 51 4.68 -18.93 -1.65
C PRO A 51 5.11 -20.38 -1.41
N LYS A 52 5.72 -20.67 -0.25
CA LYS A 52 6.21 -22.02 0.08
C LYS A 52 5.21 -22.85 0.87
N CYS A 53 4.64 -22.29 1.94
CA CYS A 53 3.76 -23.05 2.85
C CYS A 53 2.29 -22.70 2.68
N GLU A 54 1.95 -21.61 1.98
CA GLU A 54 0.58 -21.13 1.76
C GLU A 54 -0.23 -20.82 3.05
N GLN A 55 0.44 -20.84 4.21
CA GLN A 55 -0.18 -20.64 5.52
C GLN A 55 0.19 -19.30 6.16
N GLY A 56 1.37 -18.75 5.85
CA GLY A 56 1.78 -17.45 6.36
C GLY A 56 1.02 -16.33 5.67
N LEU A 57 -0.06 -15.85 6.29
CA LEU A 57 -0.75 -14.63 5.87
C LEU A 57 -0.02 -13.44 6.49
N HIS A 58 0.46 -12.54 5.64
CA HIS A 58 1.01 -11.27 6.06
C HIS A 58 0.08 -10.16 5.56
N TYR A 59 -0.23 -9.22 6.45
CA TYR A 59 -1.00 -8.04 6.12
C TYR A 59 -0.22 -6.79 6.49
N PHE A 60 -0.37 -5.77 5.67
CA PHE A 60 0.17 -4.44 5.91
C PHE A 60 -1.03 -3.53 6.09
N VAL A 61 -1.13 -2.92 7.27
CA VAL A 61 -2.02 -1.77 7.42
C VAL A 61 -1.43 -0.69 6.57
N THR A 62 -2.20 -0.28 5.58
CA THR A 62 -1.77 0.77 4.70
C THR A 62 -2.52 2.01 5.14
N ASP A 63 -1.81 3.01 5.66
CA ASP A 63 -2.28 4.40 5.63
C ASP A 63 -2.35 4.91 4.18
N LEU A 64 -2.38 3.99 3.19
CA LEU A 64 -2.56 4.25 1.78
C LEU A 64 -4.04 4.62 1.50
N ASP A 65 -4.53 5.68 2.15
CA ASP A 65 -5.35 6.70 1.48
C ASP A 65 -4.53 7.43 0.37
N PHE A 66 -3.27 7.03 0.23
CA PHE A 66 -2.24 7.46 -0.70
C PHE A 66 -2.70 7.78 -2.10
N LYS A 67 -3.77 7.24 -2.70
CA LYS A 67 -4.14 7.72 -4.04
C LYS A 67 -4.59 9.18 -3.99
N SER A 68 -5.65 9.50 -3.26
CA SER A 68 -6.17 10.87 -3.23
C SER A 68 -5.16 11.84 -2.60
N GLU A 69 -4.46 11.40 -1.55
CA GLU A 69 -3.48 12.21 -0.85
C GLU A 69 -2.15 12.35 -1.60
N LEU A 70 -1.61 11.30 -2.24
CA LEU A 70 -0.47 11.47 -3.18
C LEU A 70 -0.90 12.28 -4.37
N PHE A 71 -2.07 12.07 -4.97
CA PHE A 71 -2.49 12.89 -6.11
C PHE A 71 -2.62 14.35 -5.67
N GLY A 72 -3.13 14.62 -4.47
CA GLY A 72 -3.20 15.96 -3.89
C GLY A 72 -1.82 16.58 -3.62
N LEU A 73 -0.92 15.83 -2.98
CA LEU A 73 0.45 16.26 -2.69
C LEU A 73 1.29 16.41 -3.95
N ALA A 74 1.24 15.46 -4.87
CA ALA A 74 1.92 15.50 -6.16
C ALA A 74 1.39 16.65 -7.01
N LYS A 75 0.07 16.89 -7.06
CA LYS A 75 -0.49 18.06 -7.75
C LYS A 75 -0.02 19.36 -7.10
N THR A 76 0.01 19.43 -5.77
CA THR A 76 0.53 20.61 -5.05
C THR A 76 2.02 20.81 -5.36
N TYR A 77 2.80 19.73 -5.40
CA TYR A 77 4.22 19.75 -5.70
C TYR A 77 4.48 20.18 -7.14
N VAL A 78 3.73 19.66 -8.12
CA VAL A 78 3.77 20.08 -9.53
C VAL A 78 3.40 21.56 -9.65
N ASN A 79 2.35 22.02 -8.97
CA ASN A 79 1.99 23.44 -8.99
C ASN A 79 3.08 24.34 -8.39
N ILE A 80 3.75 23.90 -7.32
CA ILE A 80 4.89 24.62 -6.74
C ILE A 80 6.06 24.62 -7.72
N LEU A 81 6.37 23.47 -8.33
CA LEU A 81 7.42 23.35 -9.33
C LEU A 81 7.13 24.21 -10.55
N ASP A 82 5.89 24.25 -11.07
CA ASP A 82 5.51 25.10 -12.19
C ASP A 82 5.62 26.58 -11.84
N ALA A 83 5.19 26.98 -10.64
CA ALA A 83 5.37 28.36 -10.17
C ALA A 83 6.87 28.72 -10.07
N VAL A 84 7.68 27.82 -9.52
CA VAL A 84 9.14 28.00 -9.40
C VAL A 84 9.82 27.94 -10.77
N LYS A 85 9.38 27.10 -11.71
CA LYS A 85 9.91 27.02 -13.07
C LYS A 85 9.64 28.31 -13.85
N ASN A 86 8.44 28.87 -13.71
CA ASN A 86 8.09 30.16 -14.30
C ASN A 86 8.94 31.30 -13.71
N ASP A 87 9.40 31.18 -12.46
CA ASP A 87 10.27 32.16 -11.81
C ASP A 87 11.77 31.94 -12.08
N ILE A 88 12.19 30.76 -12.58
CA ILE A 88 13.61 30.36 -12.73
C ILE A 88 13.88 29.76 -14.12
N GLU A 89 13.21 30.28 -15.16
CA GLU A 89 13.24 29.78 -16.56
C GLU A 89 14.65 29.45 -17.13
N GLU A 90 15.73 30.02 -16.57
CA GLU A 90 17.11 29.80 -17.03
C GLU A 90 17.81 28.54 -16.48
N ILE A 91 17.26 27.78 -15.51
CA ILE A 91 18.00 26.70 -14.80
C ILE A 91 17.36 25.29 -14.99
N VAL A 92 16.21 25.17 -15.66
CA VAL A 92 15.33 23.98 -15.57
C VAL A 92 15.59 22.90 -16.63
N ASP A 93 16.83 22.66 -17.02
CA ASP A 93 17.13 21.54 -17.94
C ASP A 93 17.48 20.21 -17.23
N GLU A 94 17.67 20.18 -15.91
CA GLU A 94 18.32 19.03 -15.24
C GLU A 94 17.50 18.24 -14.20
N PHE A 95 16.21 18.50 -13.98
CA PHE A 95 15.41 17.68 -13.03
C PHE A 95 14.78 16.44 -13.70
N GLN A 96 15.60 15.45 -14.06
CA GLN A 96 15.12 14.09 -14.38
C GLN A 96 15.22 13.18 -13.15
N VAL A 97 14.19 13.18 -12.30
CA VAL A 97 14.09 12.21 -11.20
C VAL A 97 13.27 11.00 -11.67
N SER A 98 13.89 9.84 -11.80
CA SER A 98 13.19 8.60 -12.12
C SER A 98 12.32 8.16 -10.93
N LEU A 99 11.01 8.09 -11.14
CA LEU A 99 10.09 7.60 -10.11
C LEU A 99 10.17 6.08 -9.98
N PRO A 100 10.07 5.54 -8.76
CA PRO A 100 10.05 4.10 -8.55
C PRO A 100 8.79 3.49 -9.18
N GLN A 101 8.97 2.40 -9.94
CA GLN A 101 7.86 1.71 -10.61
C GLN A 101 7.14 0.71 -9.70
N ARG A 102 7.81 0.27 -8.63
CA ARG A 102 7.32 -0.79 -7.73
C ARG A 102 7.70 -0.48 -6.30
N TRP A 103 6.82 -0.83 -5.38
CA TRP A 103 7.13 -0.93 -3.97
C TRP A 103 7.26 -2.41 -3.61
N LYS A 104 8.32 -2.77 -2.89
CA LYS A 104 8.64 -4.14 -2.50
C LYS A 104 8.88 -4.21 -1.02
N VAL A 105 8.54 -5.36 -0.43
CA VAL A 105 8.88 -5.67 0.96
C VAL A 105 9.35 -7.11 1.07
N SER A 106 10.50 -7.29 1.72
CA SER A 106 11.07 -8.60 2.04
C SER A 106 10.53 -9.07 3.39
N MET A 107 10.11 -10.32 3.47
CA MET A 107 9.51 -10.92 4.65
C MET A 107 10.07 -12.30 4.93
N ARG A 108 9.97 -12.72 6.19
CA ARG A 108 10.27 -14.08 6.63
C ARG A 108 9.01 -14.73 7.16
N CYS A 109 8.63 -15.86 6.57
CA CYS A 109 7.50 -16.67 7.02
C CYS A 109 7.88 -17.50 8.26
N ALA A 110 6.90 -17.83 9.10
CA ALA A 110 7.06 -18.77 10.20
C ALA A 110 7.56 -20.16 9.76
N CYS A 111 7.35 -20.56 8.50
CA CYS A 111 7.91 -21.80 7.94
C CYS A 111 9.41 -21.71 7.62
N GLY A 112 10.06 -20.58 7.91
CA GLY A 112 11.48 -20.32 7.66
C GLY A 112 11.80 -19.82 6.25
N ASN A 113 10.81 -19.72 5.36
CA ASN A 113 11.02 -19.20 4.01
C ASN A 113 11.13 -17.67 4.00
N GLU A 114 12.14 -17.14 3.34
CA GLU A 114 12.26 -15.72 3.01
C GLU A 114 11.70 -15.48 1.61
N TYR A 115 10.93 -14.40 1.45
CA TYR A 115 10.30 -14.07 0.18
C TYR A 115 9.99 -12.58 0.09
N GLU A 116 9.75 -12.11 -1.13
CA GLU A 116 9.36 -10.73 -1.40
C GLU A 116 7.93 -10.66 -1.89
N ALA A 117 7.26 -9.57 -1.57
CA ALA A 117 6.00 -9.20 -2.20
C ALA A 117 6.05 -7.76 -2.69
N GLU A 118 5.32 -7.48 -3.78
CA GLU A 118 5.40 -6.22 -4.51
C GLU A 118 4.03 -5.72 -4.97
N ILE A 119 3.91 -4.39 -5.07
CA ILE A 119 2.84 -3.70 -5.80
C ILE A 119 3.44 -2.78 -6.85
N ARG A 120 2.70 -2.56 -7.94
CA ARG A 120 3.05 -1.54 -8.94
C ARG A 120 2.60 -0.18 -8.43
N LEU A 121 3.49 0.80 -8.52
CA LEU A 121 3.18 2.18 -8.17
C LEU A 121 2.52 2.88 -9.36
N PRO A 122 1.52 3.76 -9.14
CA PRO A 122 0.98 4.60 -10.20
C PRO A 122 2.10 5.39 -10.87
N GLN A 123 2.08 5.44 -12.20
CA GLN A 123 2.96 6.31 -12.96
C GLN A 123 2.19 7.59 -13.30
N LEU A 124 2.89 8.72 -13.36
CA LEU A 124 2.35 10.00 -13.86
C LEU A 124 2.21 9.98 -15.38
#